data_AF-W1I745-F1
#
_entry.id   AF-W1I745-F1
#
_cell.length_a   1.000
_cell.length_b   1.000
_cell.length_c   1.000
_cell.angle_alpha   90.00
_cell.angle_beta   90.00
_cell.angle_gamma   90.00
#
_symmetry.space_group_name_H-M   'P 1'
#
loop_
_entity.id
_entity.type
_entity.pdbx_description
1 polymer ?
#
loop_
_entity_poly.entity_id
_entity_poly.type
_entity_poly.pdbx_seq_one_letter_code
_entity_poly.pdbx_strand_id
1 'polypeptide(L)'
;MIKFQSLPRHKRQAIRDEVLRMYAETDMSYGEIAEVNGVQLRTVEYIIRNFASELPETPIMRKKKQDVSEEDYNALRAEITRLKKELRQEKMRAEALDTMIDVAEEMFNIPVRKKAGTKQ
;
A
#
# COMPACT_ATOMS: atom_id res chain seq x y z
N MET A 1 19.70 23.15 -1.89
CA MET A 1 19.29 22.65 -3.23
C MET A 1 20.18 23.25 -4.29
N ILE A 2 20.56 22.44 -5.27
CA ILE A 2 21.46 22.80 -6.37
C ILE A 2 20.71 23.73 -7.35
N LYS A 3 21.38 24.79 -7.80
CA LYS A 3 20.87 25.64 -8.88
C LYS A 3 20.96 24.88 -10.21
N PHE A 4 19.86 24.24 -10.61
CA PHE A 4 19.82 23.40 -11.81
C PHE A 4 20.37 24.09 -13.07
N GLN A 5 20.02 25.37 -13.28
CA GLN A 5 20.44 26.11 -14.49
C GLN A 5 21.93 26.47 -14.53
N SER A 6 22.64 26.47 -13.40
CA SER A 6 24.08 26.72 -13.36
C SER A 6 24.92 25.46 -13.60
N LEU A 7 24.29 24.30 -13.79
CA LEU A 7 24.99 23.04 -14.00
C LEU A 7 25.41 22.87 -15.47
N PRO A 8 26.53 22.17 -15.73
CA PRO A 8 26.91 21.73 -17.06
C PRO A 8 25.79 20.94 -17.74
N ARG A 9 25.70 21.02 -19.08
CA ARG A 9 24.63 20.40 -19.87
C ARG A 9 24.43 18.91 -19.55
N HIS A 10 25.52 18.14 -19.42
CA HIS A 10 25.44 16.71 -19.10
C HIS A 10 24.82 16.44 -17.72
N LYS A 11 25.14 17.26 -16.70
CA LYS A 11 24.56 17.13 -15.36
C LYS A 11 23.07 17.51 -15.34
N ARG A 12 22.68 18.52 -16.11
CA ARG A 12 21.26 18.88 -16.27
C ARG A 12 20.47 17.76 -16.93
N GLN A 13 21.06 17.10 -17.93
CA GLN A 13 20.43 15.96 -18.58
C GLN A 13 20.26 14.79 -17.61
N ALA A 14 21.31 14.42 -16.87
CA ALA A 14 21.24 13.34 -15.89
C ALA A 14 20.15 13.57 -14.82
N ILE A 15 20.05 14.79 -14.28
CA ILE A 15 18.98 15.15 -13.33
C ILE A 15 17.60 15.08 -14.00
N ARG A 16 17.48 15.55 -15.25
CA ARG A 16 16.21 15.47 -15.99
C ARG A 16 15.75 14.03 -16.15
N ASP A 17 16.64 13.16 -16.61
CA ASP A 17 16.33 11.75 -16.87
C ASP A 17 15.91 11.06 -15.58
N GLU A 18 16.61 11.34 -14.48
CA GLU A 18 16.29 10.76 -13.16
C GLU A 18 14.96 11.28 -12.60
N VAL A 19 14.66 12.57 -12.75
CA VAL A 19 13.35 13.13 -12.36
C VAL A 19 12.22 12.49 -13.16
N LEU A 20 12.40 12.31 -14.47
CA LEU A 20 11.39 11.68 -15.33
C LEU A 20 11.22 10.20 -14.99
N ARG A 21 12.30 9.49 -14.70
CA ARG A 21 12.28 8.10 -14.23
C ARG A 21 11.50 7.95 -12.93
N MET A 22 11.82 8.76 -11.91
CA MET A 22 11.08 8.74 -10.63
C MET A 22 9.61 9.09 -10.83
N TYR A 23 9.30 10.09 -11.66
CA TYR A 23 7.92 10.46 -11.96
C TYR A 23 7.12 9.34 -12.63
N ALA A 24 7.76 8.51 -13.47
CA ALA A 24 7.09 7.42 -14.18
C ALA A 24 7.02 6.11 -13.39
N GLU A 25 8.05 5.81 -12.59
CA GLU A 25 8.22 4.49 -11.95
C GLU A 25 7.82 4.47 -10.47
N THR A 26 7.65 5.62 -9.82
CA THR A 26 7.42 5.71 -8.37
C THR A 26 6.18 6.54 -8.01
N ASP A 27 5.57 6.25 -6.86
CA ASP A 27 4.45 7.03 -6.29
C ASP A 27 4.92 8.27 -5.49
N MET A 28 6.13 8.77 -5.77
CA MET A 28 6.70 9.92 -5.06
C MET A 28 6.02 11.23 -5.46
N SER A 29 5.78 12.09 -4.48
CA SER A 29 5.37 13.46 -4.71
C SER A 29 6.51 14.29 -5.31
N TYR A 30 6.17 15.41 -5.95
CA TYR A 30 7.18 16.31 -6.53
C TYR A 30 8.15 16.87 -5.49
N GLY A 31 7.71 17.01 -4.23
CA GLY A 31 8.57 17.41 -3.12
C GLY A 31 9.61 16.35 -2.79
N GLU A 32 9.19 15.10 -2.67
CA GLU A 32 10.09 13.97 -2.41
C GLU A 32 11.08 13.78 -3.57
N ILE A 33 10.63 13.88 -4.83
CA ILE A 33 11.53 13.84 -6.00
C ILE A 33 12.55 14.98 -5.95
N ALA A 34 12.14 16.19 -5.54
CA ALA A 34 13.02 17.34 -5.42
C ALA A 34 14.09 17.14 -4.33
N GLU A 35 13.69 16.57 -3.18
CA GLU A 35 14.61 16.24 -2.09
C GLU A 35 15.65 15.21 -2.50
N VAL A 36 15.23 14.10 -3.12
CA VAL A 36 16.15 13.04 -3.59
C VAL A 36 17.14 13.56 -4.61
N ASN A 37 16.67 14.36 -5.57
CA ASN A 37 17.53 14.92 -6.62
C ASN A 37 18.28 16.19 -6.17
N GLY A 38 18.06 16.65 -4.94
CA GLY A 38 18.69 17.85 -4.38
C GLY A 38 18.35 19.14 -5.12
N VAL A 39 17.24 19.19 -5.87
CA VAL A 39 16.79 20.34 -6.68
C VAL A 39 15.59 21.04 -6.04
N GLN A 40 15.23 22.21 -6.55
CA GLN A 40 14.02 22.90 -6.11
C GLN A 40 12.77 22.25 -6.68
N LEU A 41 11.67 22.27 -5.92
CA LEU A 41 10.35 21.79 -6.37
C LEU A 41 9.97 22.38 -7.74
N ARG A 42 10.19 23.69 -7.93
CA ARG A 42 9.96 24.39 -9.21
C ARG A 42 10.73 23.79 -10.38
N THR A 43 11.91 23.22 -10.12
CA THR A 43 12.73 22.54 -11.14
C THR A 43 12.08 21.23 -11.56
N VAL A 44 11.56 20.46 -10.60
CA VAL A 44 10.81 19.23 -10.87
C VAL A 44 9.54 19.54 -11.65
N GLU A 45 8.75 20.53 -11.23
CA GLU A 45 7.57 21.00 -11.97
C GLU A 45 7.90 21.40 -13.40
N TYR A 46 8.99 22.16 -13.59
CA TYR A 46 9.46 22.57 -14.90
C TYR A 46 9.84 21.37 -15.77
N ILE A 47 10.59 20.40 -15.23
CA ILE A 47 11.03 19.22 -15.97
C ILE A 47 9.82 18.41 -16.41
N ILE A 48 8.93 18.06 -15.48
CA ILE A 48 7.77 17.21 -15.78
C ILE A 48 6.85 17.91 -16.79
N ARG A 49 6.56 19.20 -16.60
CA ARG A 49 5.68 19.96 -17.51
C ARG A 49 6.17 20.00 -18.95
N ASN A 50 7.49 20.04 -19.18
CA ASN A 50 8.05 20.22 -20.52
C ASN A 50 8.52 18.92 -21.18
N PHE A 51 8.87 17.89 -20.39
CA PHE A 51 9.54 16.69 -20.91
C PHE A 51 8.78 15.38 -20.63
N ALA A 52 7.74 15.37 -19.78
CA ALA A 52 7.02 14.12 -19.49
C ALA A 52 6.27 13.55 -20.71
N SER A 53 5.90 14.38 -21.69
CA SER A 53 5.28 13.93 -22.94
C SER A 53 6.25 13.19 -23.87
N GLU A 54 7.55 13.27 -23.61
CA GLU A 54 8.59 12.57 -24.39
C GLU A 54 8.79 11.13 -23.90
N LEU A 55 8.20 10.76 -22.76
CA LEU A 55 8.25 9.40 -22.26
C LEU A 55 7.40 8.50 -23.19
N PRO A 56 7.92 7.33 -23.62
CA PRO A 56 7.10 6.37 -24.36
C PRO A 56 5.86 6.07 -23.51
N GLU A 57 4.67 6.09 -24.11
CA GLU A 57 3.33 5.90 -23.49
C GLU A 57 3.32 4.75 -22.46
N THR A 58 3.89 4.99 -21.29
CA THR A 58 3.63 4.24 -20.09
C THR A 58 2.27 4.73 -19.67
N PRO A 59 1.25 3.87 -19.54
CA PRO A 59 -0.05 4.31 -19.07
C PRO A 59 0.19 4.83 -17.65
N ILE A 60 0.31 6.15 -17.53
CA ILE A 60 0.34 6.83 -16.25
C ILE A 60 -1.08 6.67 -15.76
N MET A 61 -1.38 5.51 -15.18
CA MET A 61 -2.45 5.38 -14.21
C MET A 61 -2.05 6.31 -13.07
N ARG A 62 -2.28 7.62 -13.28
CA ARG A 62 -2.71 8.46 -12.18
C ARG A 62 -3.94 7.73 -11.69
N LYS A 63 -3.78 6.93 -10.64
CA LYS A 63 -4.81 6.94 -9.62
C LYS A 63 -4.94 8.42 -9.33
N LYS A 64 -5.96 9.06 -9.91
CA LYS A 64 -6.53 10.26 -9.32
C LYS A 64 -6.50 9.92 -7.85
N LYS A 65 -5.91 10.78 -7.01
CA LYS A 65 -6.36 10.85 -5.63
C LYS A 65 -7.86 11.02 -5.78
N GLN A 66 -8.58 9.91 -5.76
CA GLN A 66 -9.99 9.93 -5.54
C GLN A 66 -9.99 10.52 -4.15
N ASP A 67 -10.40 11.79 -4.07
CA ASP A 67 -10.57 12.47 -2.81
C ASP A 67 -11.47 11.53 -2.02
N VAL A 68 -10.84 10.71 -1.16
CA VAL A 68 -11.54 9.72 -0.37
C VAL A 68 -12.43 10.57 0.49
N SER A 69 -13.72 10.57 0.18
CA SER A 69 -14.66 11.42 0.87
C SER A 69 -14.63 11.04 2.34
N GLU A 70 -14.90 12.00 3.23
CA GLU A 70 -15.12 11.66 4.64
C GLU A 70 -16.19 10.56 4.78
N GLU A 71 -17.14 10.49 3.85
CA GLU A 71 -18.13 9.42 3.74
C GLU A 71 -17.51 8.06 3.43
N ASP A 72 -16.56 7.98 2.49
CA ASP A 72 -15.84 6.73 2.17
C ASP A 72 -15.02 6.25 3.37
N TYR A 73 -14.39 7.19 4.08
CA TYR A 73 -13.61 6.88 5.27
C TYR A 73 -14.50 6.37 6.42
N ASN A 74 -15.66 6.99 6.61
CA ASN A 74 -16.64 6.58 7.61
C ASN A 74 -17.26 5.21 7.27
N ALA A 75 -17.58 4.96 5.99
CA ALA A 75 -18.06 3.67 5.51
C ALA A 75 -17.02 2.56 5.76
N LEU A 76 -15.74 2.83 5.47
CA LEU A 76 -14.67 1.88 5.73
C LEU A 76 -14.48 1.58 7.22
N ARG A 77 -14.60 2.60 8.09
CA ARG A 77 -14.55 2.41 9.56
C ARG A 77 -15.73 1.58 10.08
N ALA A 78 -16.93 1.81 9.54
CA ALA A 78 -18.10 1.02 9.89
C ALA A 78 -17.91 -0.45 9.50
N GLU A 79 -17.39 -0.70 8.30
CA GLU A 79 -17.10 -2.04 7.81
C GLU A 79 -16.05 -2.76 8.66
N ILE A 80 -14.95 -2.08 9.01
CA ILE A 80 -13.92 -2.62 9.92
C ILE A 80 -14.53 -3.00 11.27
N THR A 81 -15.44 -2.18 11.79
CA THR A 81 -16.10 -2.44 13.08
C THR A 81 -17.03 -3.66 12.99
N ARG A 82 -17.79 -3.78 11.90
CA ARG A 82 -18.67 -4.94 11.63
C ARG A 82 -17.84 -6.22 11.53
N LEU A 83 -16.82 -6.23 10.69
CA LEU A 83 -15.93 -7.38 10.48
C LEU A 83 -15.22 -7.80 11.77
N LYS A 84 -14.76 -6.85 12.59
CA LYS A 84 -14.17 -7.18 13.90
C LYS A 84 -15.18 -7.82 14.85
N LYS A 85 -16.46 -7.43 14.79
CA LYS A 85 -17.52 -8.04 15.61
C LYS A 85 -17.82 -9.46 15.15
N GLU A 86 -17.98 -9.68 13.85
CA GLU A 86 -18.18 -11.01 13.25
C GLU A 86 -17.01 -11.93 13.58
N LEU A 87 -15.77 -11.45 13.43
CA LEU A 87 -14.57 -12.23 13.77
C LEU A 87 -14.54 -12.64 15.25
N ARG A 88 -14.94 -11.76 16.17
CA ARG A 88 -15.01 -12.11 17.59
C ARG A 88 -16.06 -13.18 17.87
N GLN A 89 -17.22 -13.09 17.22
CA GLN A 89 -18.30 -14.06 17.37
C GLN A 89 -17.88 -15.43 16.85
N GLU A 90 -17.26 -15.50 15.67
CA GLU A 90 -16.77 -16.76 15.11
C GLU A 90 -15.65 -17.37 15.95
N LYS A 91 -14.73 -16.54 16.49
CA LYS A 91 -13.71 -17.03 17.43
C LYS A 91 -14.32 -17.62 18.70
N MET A 92 -15.28 -16.92 19.31
CA MET A 92 -15.97 -17.41 20.50
C MET A 92 -16.74 -18.69 20.22
N ARG A 93 -17.39 -18.78 19.05
CA ARG A 93 -18.07 -20.01 18.61
C ARG A 93 -17.09 -21.16 18.44
N ALA A 94 -15.95 -20.93 17.79
CA ALA A 94 -14.92 -21.94 17.60
C ALA A 94 -14.36 -22.44 18.94
N GLU A 95 -14.08 -21.52 19.87
CA GLU A 95 -13.62 -21.84 21.22
C GLU A 95 -14.65 -22.66 21.99
N ALA A 96 -15.93 -22.26 21.97
CA ALA A 96 -17.00 -23.01 22.61
C ALA A 96 -17.17 -24.43 22.03
N LEU A 97 -16.99 -24.59 20.71
CA LEU A 97 -17.02 -25.90 20.07
C LEU A 97 -15.81 -26.76 20.49
N ASP A 98 -14.62 -26.17 20.63
CA ASP A 98 -13.44 -26.89 21.13
C ASP A 98 -13.66 -27.35 22.58
N THR A 99 -14.14 -26.47 23.46
CA THR A 99 -14.50 -26.84 24.84
C THR A 99 -15.57 -27.93 24.90
N MET A 100 -16.57 -27.89 24.01
CA MET A 100 -17.60 -28.92 23.97
C MET A 100 -17.03 -30.29 23.56
N ILE A 101 -16.03 -30.31 22.68
CA ILE A 101 -15.30 -31.53 22.34
C ILE A 101 -14.56 -32.04 23.57
N ASP A 102 -13.80 -31.19 24.26
CA ASP A 102 -13.04 -31.57 25.47
C ASP A 102 -13.96 -32.19 26.54
N VAL A 103 -15.11 -31.56 26.82
CA VAL A 103 -16.11 -32.09 27.77
C VAL A 103 -16.65 -33.46 27.32
N ALA A 104 -16.91 -33.65 26.02
CA ALA A 104 -17.39 -34.92 25.51
C ALA A 104 -16.33 -36.03 25.61
N GLU A 105 -15.07 -35.72 25.32
CA GLU A 105 -13.96 -36.66 25.47
C GLU A 105 -13.79 -37.08 26.95
N GLU A 106 -13.89 -36.13 27.89
CA GLU A 106 -13.83 -36.40 29.33
C GLU A 106 -15.00 -37.28 29.82
N MET A 107 -16.23 -36.96 29.39
CA MET A 107 -17.43 -37.67 29.86
C MET A 107 -17.56 -39.08 29.31
N PHE A 108 -17.22 -39.29 28.04
CA PHE A 108 -17.43 -40.57 27.35
C PHE A 108 -16.14 -41.38 27.19
N ASN A 109 -14.98 -40.82 27.55
CA ASN A 109 -13.67 -41.46 27.48
C ASN A 109 -13.35 -42.02 26.07
N ILE A 110 -13.84 -41.35 25.04
CA ILE A 110 -13.61 -41.66 23.63
C ILE A 110 -12.92 -40.47 22.94
N PRO A 111 -11.89 -40.71 22.10
CA PRO A 111 -11.25 -39.64 21.35
C PRO A 111 -12.13 -39.21 20.17
N VAL A 112 -12.61 -37.97 20.21
CA VAL A 112 -13.44 -37.36 19.15
C VAL A 112 -12.57 -36.51 18.23
N ARG A 113 -11.56 -35.81 18.77
CA ARG A 113 -10.62 -34.98 18.02
C ARG A 113 -9.66 -35.87 17.22
N LYS A 114 -9.48 -35.57 15.93
CA LYS A 114 -8.40 -36.18 15.16
C LYS A 114 -7.06 -35.77 15.75
N LYS A 115 -6.24 -36.74 16.17
CA LYS A 115 -4.87 -36.48 16.63
C LYS A 115 -4.05 -35.92 15.45
N ALA A 116 -3.39 -34.79 15.67
CA ALA A 116 -2.46 -34.22 14.68
C ALA A 116 -1.29 -35.22 14.50
N GLY A 117 -1.32 -36.02 13.43
CA GLY A 117 -0.28 -37.00 13.17
C GLY A 117 -0.67 -38.27 12.42
N THR A 118 -1.94 -38.49 12.05
CA THR A 118 -2.26 -39.62 11.16
C THR A 118 -1.73 -39.32 9.77
N LYS A 119 -0.58 -39.91 9.44
CA LYS A 119 0.10 -39.87 8.13
C LYS A 119 -0.93 -40.11 7.01
N GLN A 120 -0.92 -39.24 6.00
CA GLN A 120 -1.44 -39.60 4.67
C GLN A 120 -0.50 -40.59 4.00
#